data_AF-A0A9X5YS66-F1
#
_entry.id   AF-A0A9X5YS66-F1
#
_cell.length_a   1.000
_cell.length_b   1.000
_cell.length_c   1.000
_cell.angle_alpha   90.00
_cell.angle_beta   90.00
_cell.angle_gamma   90.00
#
_symmetry.space_group_name_H-M   'P 1'
#
loop_
_entity.id
_entity.type
_entity.pdbx_description
1 polymer ?
#
loop_
_entity_poly.entity_id
_entity_poly.type
_entity_poly.pdbx_seq_one_letter_code
_entity_poly.pdbx_strand_id
1 'polypeptide(L)'
;MVEDKLPQTLDEVREAIDGLDKELIELLARRQKLVRQAGRLKPKNDVQAVSAPERVAQVIASRRAYAEKAGLSPEVTEAVWRSMIDAFIKLEMETNRADGT
;
A
#
# COMPACT_ATOMS: atom_id res chain seq x y z
N MET A 1 17.36 11.66 20.10
CA MET A 1 16.63 10.40 20.30
C MET A 1 15.57 10.68 21.33
N VAL A 2 14.32 10.84 20.90
CA VAL A 2 13.20 10.96 21.85
C VAL A 2 12.90 9.54 22.29
N GLU A 3 12.88 9.28 23.59
CA GLU A 3 12.39 8.00 24.12
C GLU A 3 10.95 7.82 23.63
N ASP A 4 10.74 6.81 22.79
CA ASP A 4 9.40 6.36 22.39
C ASP A 4 8.81 5.65 23.60
N LYS A 5 8.23 6.45 24.50
CA LYS A 5 7.59 5.94 25.70
C LYS A 5 6.28 5.32 25.25
N LEU A 6 6.21 3.99 25.32
CA LEU A 6 5.01 3.27 24.95
C LEU A 6 3.81 3.79 25.76
N PRO A 7 2.63 3.93 25.13
CA PRO A 7 1.39 4.22 25.84
C PRO A 7 1.20 3.30 27.05
N GLN A 8 0.65 3.84 28.13
CA GLN A 8 0.46 3.10 29.40
C GLN A 8 -1.00 2.72 29.62
N THR A 9 -1.94 3.31 28.87
CA THR A 9 -3.36 2.96 28.90
C THR A 9 -3.87 2.55 27.53
N LEU A 10 -4.98 1.81 27.49
CA LEU A 10 -5.62 1.40 26.24
C LEU A 10 -6.08 2.59 25.41
N ASP A 11 -6.53 3.66 26.06
CA ASP A 11 -7.00 4.87 25.35
C ASP A 11 -5.82 5.63 24.74
N GLU A 12 -4.70 5.75 25.44
CA GLU A 12 -3.46 6.31 24.86
C GLU A 12 -2.95 5.46 23.68
N VAL A 13 -3.06 4.12 23.74
CA VAL A 13 -2.72 3.24 22.61
C VAL A 13 -3.61 3.56 21.41
N ARG A 14 -4.93 3.70 21.62
CA ARG A 14 -5.89 4.00 20.55
C ARG A 14 -5.62 5.36 19.91
N GLU A 15 -5.37 6.38 20.72
CA GLU A 15 -5.03 7.71 20.21
C GLU A 15 -3.74 7.71 19.39
N ALA A 16 -2.73 6.95 19.83
CA ALA A 16 -1.49 6.79 19.09
C ALA A 16 -1.72 6.07 17.74
N ILE A 17 -2.53 5.00 17.73
CA ILE A 17 -2.91 4.28 16.51
C ILE A 17 -3.69 5.20 15.56
N ASP A 18 -4.66 5.96 16.06
CA ASP A 18 -5.44 6.91 15.25
C ASP A 18 -4.55 7.98 14.61
N GLY A 19 -3.48 8.40 15.31
CA GLY A 19 -2.44 9.27 14.77
C GLY A 19 -1.69 8.62 13.60
N LEU A 20 -1.19 7.41 13.81
CA LEU A 20 -0.48 6.64 12.77
C LEU A 20 -1.38 6.36 11.56
N ASP A 21 -2.66 6.05 11.77
CA ASP A 21 -3.60 5.77 10.70
C ASP A 21 -3.82 7.01 9.81
N LYS A 22 -3.84 8.22 10.37
CA LYS A 22 -3.88 9.46 9.58
C LYS A 22 -2.65 9.59 8.69
N GLU A 23 -1.46 9.34 9.22
CA GLU A 23 -0.21 9.35 8.44
C GLU A 23 -0.22 8.29 7.33
N LEU A 24 -0.71 7.08 7.63
CA LEU A 24 -0.87 6.01 6.64
C LEU A 24 -1.81 6.43 5.50
N ILE A 25 -2.92 7.09 5.81
CA ILE A 25 -3.84 7.60 4.78
C ILE A 25 -3.16 8.63 3.87
N GLU A 26 -2.36 9.54 4.41
CA GLU A 26 -1.60 10.50 3.60
C GLU A 26 -0.58 9.81 2.68
N LEU A 27 0.13 8.81 3.20
CA LEU A 27 1.07 8.00 2.42
C LEU A 27 0.36 7.22 1.30
N LEU A 28 -0.80 6.63 1.60
CA LEU A 28 -1.63 5.92 0.62
C LEU A 28 -2.15 6.86 -0.47
N ALA A 29 -2.56 8.08 -0.12
CA ALA A 29 -2.98 9.09 -1.09
C ALA A 29 -1.84 9.48 -2.05
N ARG A 30 -0.60 9.62 -1.54
CA ARG A 30 0.59 9.83 -2.38
C ARG A 30 0.87 8.62 -3.27
N ARG A 31 0.79 7.41 -2.73
CA ARG A 31 0.93 6.16 -3.49
C ARG A 31 -0.10 6.06 -4.61
N GLN A 32 -1.35 6.46 -4.37
CA GLN A 32 -2.41 6.47 -5.38
C GLN A 32 -2.05 7.34 -6.58
N LYS A 33 -1.50 8.54 -6.36
CA LYS A 33 -1.05 9.43 -7.45
C LYS A 33 0.00 8.76 -8.32
N LEU A 34 0.95 8.04 -7.71
CA LEU A 34 1.99 7.29 -8.43
C LEU A 34 1.41 6.09 -9.19
N VAL A 35 0.44 5.38 -8.62
CA VAL A 35 -0.26 4.28 -9.31
C VAL A 35 -0.97 4.81 -10.56
N ARG A 36 -1.74 5.90 -10.43
CA ARG A 36 -2.43 6.53 -11.57
C ARG A 36 -1.46 7.00 -12.66
N GLN A 37 -0.34 7.58 -12.26
CA GLN A 37 0.71 7.97 -13.20
C GLN A 37 1.31 6.73 -13.91
N ALA A 38 1.57 5.65 -13.18
CA ALA A 38 2.03 4.40 -13.77
C ALA A 38 0.99 3.80 -14.74
N GLY A 39 -0.31 3.89 -14.42
CA GLY A 39 -1.40 3.49 -15.32
C GLY A 39 -1.41 4.28 -16.62
N ARG A 40 -1.26 5.61 -16.56
CA ARG A 40 -1.20 6.50 -17.74
C ARG A 40 -0.01 6.22 -18.67
N LEU A 41 1.10 5.73 -18.11
CA LEU A 41 2.30 5.40 -18.88
C LEU A 41 2.25 4.01 -19.52
N LYS A 42 1.29 3.15 -19.12
CA LYS A 42 1.11 1.82 -19.71
C LYS A 42 0.34 1.93 -21.04
N PRO A 43 0.65 1.08 -22.04
CA PRO A 43 -0.11 1.02 -23.28
C PRO A 43 -1.60 0.72 -23.00
N LYS A 44 -2.52 1.45 -23.65
CA LYS A 44 -3.97 1.41 -23.38
C LYS A 44 -4.65 0.03 -23.51
N ASN A 45 -3.98 -0.96 -24.11
CA ASN A 45 -4.54 -2.29 -24.39
C ASN A 45 -3.78 -3.46 -23.74
N ASP A 46 -2.82 -3.20 -22.84
CA ASP A 46 -2.08 -4.27 -22.18
C ASP A 46 -2.71 -4.63 -20.82
N VAL A 47 -3.70 -5.53 -20.87
CA VAL A 47 -4.40 -6.05 -19.68
C VAL A 47 -3.44 -6.84 -18.78
N GLN A 48 -2.37 -7.43 -19.34
CA GLN A 48 -1.33 -8.10 -18.53
C GLN A 48 -0.45 -7.09 -17.78
N ALA A 49 -0.24 -5.90 -18.34
CA ALA A 49 0.44 -4.81 -17.63
C ALA A 49 -0.36 -4.30 -16.42
N VAL A 50 -1.69 -4.50 -16.37
CA VAL A 50 -2.53 -4.09 -15.22
C VAL A 50 -2.30 -4.99 -14.01
N SER A 51 -2.13 -6.30 -14.22
CA SER A 51 -1.91 -7.29 -13.14
C SER A 51 -0.44 -7.42 -12.74
N ALA A 52 0.49 -7.33 -13.70
CA ALA A 52 1.95 -7.45 -13.51
C ALA A 52 2.35 -8.43 -12.37
N PRO A 53 1.94 -9.71 -12.44
CA PRO A 53 2.02 -10.64 -11.32
C PRO A 53 3.44 -10.86 -10.80
N GLU A 54 4.43 -10.90 -11.70
CA GLU A 54 5.85 -10.96 -11.33
C GLU A 54 6.29 -9.72 -10.54
N ARG A 55 5.81 -8.54 -10.95
CA ARG A 55 6.11 -7.29 -10.23
C ARG A 55 5.50 -7.31 -8.82
N VAL A 56 4.26 -7.81 -8.68
CA VAL A 56 3.60 -7.96 -7.37
C VAL A 56 4.38 -8.90 -6.47
N ALA A 57 4.79 -10.07 -6.99
CA ALA A 57 5.60 -11.04 -6.24
C ALA A 57 6.93 -10.43 -5.76
N GLN A 58 7.65 -9.71 -6.63
CA GLN A 58 8.89 -9.01 -6.28
C GLN A 58 8.67 -7.92 -5.22
N VAL A 59 7.58 -7.15 -5.33
CA VAL A 59 7.23 -6.13 -4.33
C VAL A 59 7.02 -6.79 -2.98
N ILE A 60 6.20 -7.83 -2.91
CA ILE A 60 5.88 -8.53 -1.66
C ILE A 60 7.14 -9.12 -1.02
N ALA A 61 7.95 -9.85 -1.78
CA ALA A 61 9.20 -10.43 -1.28
C ALA A 61 10.15 -9.37 -0.69
N SER A 62 10.32 -8.26 -1.41
CA SER A 62 11.15 -7.14 -0.95
C SER A 62 10.60 -6.48 0.33
N ARG A 63 9.28 -6.38 0.50
CA ARG A 63 8.71 -5.75 1.70
C ARG A 63 8.70 -6.68 2.90
N ARG A 64 8.47 -7.98 2.69
CA ARG A 64 8.68 -8.99 3.73
C ARG A 64 10.09 -8.90 4.32
N ALA A 65 11.12 -8.89 3.47
CA ALA A 65 12.51 -8.78 3.92
C ALA A 65 12.84 -7.45 4.61
N TYR A 66 12.15 -6.35 4.24
CA TYR A 66 12.29 -5.07 4.94
C TYR A 66 11.58 -5.07 6.30
N ALA A 67 10.39 -5.68 6.38
CA ALA A 67 9.60 -5.79 7.60
C ALA A 67 10.35 -6.57 8.69
N GLU A 68 11.01 -7.68 8.34
CA GLU A 68 11.86 -8.44 9.28
C GLU A 68 12.92 -7.54 9.93
N LYS A 69 13.60 -6.71 9.12
CA LYS A 69 14.63 -5.78 9.60
C LYS A 69 14.06 -4.64 10.45
N ALA A 70 12.80 -4.30 10.25
CA ALA A 70 12.10 -3.24 10.97
C ALA A 70 11.33 -3.74 12.20
N GLY A 71 11.36 -5.05 12.50
CA GLY A 71 10.62 -5.65 13.61
C GLY A 71 9.11 -5.85 13.35
N LEU A 72 8.67 -5.75 12.09
CA LEU A 72 7.30 -6.01 11.67
C LEU A 72 7.17 -7.46 11.17
N SER A 73 6.08 -8.15 11.53
CA SER A 73 5.80 -9.50 11.02
C SER A 73 5.75 -9.51 9.48
N PRO A 74 6.47 -10.44 8.83
CA PRO A 74 6.40 -10.64 7.39
C PRO A 74 5.00 -11.02 6.91
N GLU A 75 4.26 -11.77 7.71
CA GLU A 75 2.90 -12.24 7.42
C GLU A 75 1.92 -11.05 7.42
N VAL A 76 2.02 -10.18 8.43
CA VAL A 76 1.24 -8.93 8.49
C VAL A 76 1.56 -8.05 7.28
N THR A 77 2.84 -7.91 6.96
CA THR A 77 3.31 -7.13 5.82
C THR A 77 2.74 -7.67 4.50
N GLU A 78 2.79 -8.98 4.28
CA GLU A 78 2.24 -9.57 3.07
C GLU A 78 0.73 -9.34 2.95
N ALA A 79 -0.03 -9.55 4.02
CA ALA A 79 -1.48 -9.36 4.02
C ALA A 79 -1.87 -7.90 3.69
N VAL A 80 -1.19 -6.93 4.30
CA VAL A 80 -1.42 -5.51 4.05
C VAL A 80 -1.06 -5.14 2.61
N TRP A 81 0.11 -5.58 2.12
CA TRP A 81 0.55 -5.23 0.77
C TRP A 81 -0.30 -5.86 -0.33
N ARG A 82 -0.73 -7.12 -0.18
CA ARG A 82 -1.64 -7.76 -1.14
C ARG A 82 -2.97 -7.01 -1.22
N SER A 83 -3.61 -6.78 -0.08
CA SER A 83 -4.88 -6.07 -0.01
C SER A 83 -4.78 -4.66 -0.60
N MET A 84 -3.70 -3.94 -0.29
CA MET A 84 -3.44 -2.61 -0.85
C MET A 84 -3.24 -2.66 -2.37
N ILE A 85 -2.44 -3.60 -2.89
CA ILE A 85 -2.19 -3.75 -4.32
C ILE A 85 -3.50 -4.06 -5.06
N ASP A 86 -4.28 -5.01 -4.56
CA ASP A 86 -5.55 -5.42 -5.16
C ASP A 86 -6.56 -4.27 -5.21
N ALA A 87 -6.66 -3.48 -4.13
CA ALA A 87 -7.50 -2.28 -4.09
C ALA A 87 -7.11 -1.25 -5.15
N PHE A 88 -5.81 -1.02 -5.36
CA PHE A 88 -5.33 -0.09 -6.39
C PHE A 88 -5.53 -0.62 -7.81
N ILE A 89 -5.34 -1.92 -8.04
CA ILE A 89 -5.64 -2.55 -9.33
C ILE A 89 -7.13 -2.36 -9.67
N LYS A 90 -8.02 -2.60 -8.70
CA LYS A 90 -9.46 -2.40 -8.87
C LYS A 90 -9.80 -0.94 -9.22
N LEU A 91 -9.23 0.02 -8.49
CA LEU A 91 -9.43 1.45 -8.75
C LEU A 91 -9.00 1.86 -10.17
N GLU A 92 -7.86 1.35 -10.64
CA GLU A 92 -7.37 1.60 -12.00
C GLU A 92 -8.31 1.02 -13.05
N MET A 93 -8.80 -0.21 -12.85
CA MET A 93 -9.78 -0.84 -13.76
C MET A 93 -11.09 -0.05 -13.85
N GLU A 94 -11.58 0.49 -12.74
CA GLU A 94 -12.79 1.33 -12.70
C GLU A 94 -12.57 2.68 -13.40
N THR A 95 -11.41 3.31 -13.17
CA THR A 95 -11.06 4.59 -13.81
C THR A 95 -10.95 4.42 -15.34
N ASN A 96 -10.26 3.38 -15.81
CA ASN A 96 -10.09 3.13 -17.24
C ASN A 96 -11.41 2.80 -17.97
N ARG A 97 -12.40 2.23 -17.28
CA ARG A 97 -13.75 2.01 -17.84
C ARG A 97 -14.53 3.32 -18.00
N ALA A 98 -14.40 4.24 -17.04
CA ALA A 98 -15.08 5.53 -17.07
C ALA A 98 -14.52 6.47 -18.14
N ASP A 99 -13.20 6.43 -18.39
CA ASP A 99 -12.52 7.25 -19.41
C ASP A 99 -12.72 6.74 -20.85
N GLY A 100 -13.45 5.63 -21.04
CA GLY A 100 -13.73 4.98 -22.32
C GLY A 100 -15.14 5.22 -22.89
N THR A 101 -15.92 6.14 -22.31
CA THR A 101 -17.24 6.61 -22.81
C THR A 101 -17.12 8.07 -23.25
#